data_AF-A0A1I7VV29-F1
#
_entry.id   AF-A0A1I7VV29-F1
#
_cell.length_a   1.000
_cell.length_b   1.000
_cell.length_c   1.000
_cell.angle_alpha   90.00
_cell.angle_beta   90.00
_cell.angle_gamma   90.00
#
_symmetry.space_group_name_H-M   'P 1'
#
loop_
_entity.id
_entity.type
_entity.pdbx_description
1 polymer ?
#
loop_
_entity_poly.entity_id
_entity_poly.type
_entity_poly.pdbx_seq_one_letter_code
_entity_poly.pdbx_strand_id
1 'polypeptide(L)'
;MTLKNKRNKPIKRIERCNIECENGGTVNGNCSCQCTYGFEGKNCEQLSRRKLFTDPSCGIHNEEQGIISLSTYPETRAGVTFCQWLIKSAPEKTIEFYIKDLDLDDDNVPPDQPCNDIFYIWGTKSIINPILCVRRNNLIGVRFESDSDWLLIELRTNPWSERSHRGPRIKYRQVDAPYQRSLRAFTADVLPSNAASNVPVFIILLLLTVIKRYDKIL
;
A
#
# COMPACT_ATOMS: atom_id res chain seq x y z
N MET A 1 3.32 5.09 -63.11
CA MET A 1 3.36 4.49 -61.75
C MET A 1 2.99 5.57 -60.74
N THR A 2 1.78 5.55 -60.22
CA THR A 2 1.23 6.61 -59.35
C THR A 2 1.50 6.26 -57.90
N LEU A 3 2.37 7.03 -57.24
CA LEU A 3 2.69 6.90 -55.81
C LEU A 3 1.46 7.31 -54.97
N LYS A 4 0.81 6.33 -54.33
CA LYS A 4 -0.28 6.57 -53.38
C LYS A 4 0.28 7.14 -52.08
N ASN A 5 -0.12 8.38 -51.79
CA ASN A 5 0.18 9.12 -50.58
C ASN A 5 -0.45 8.41 -49.36
N LYS A 6 0.37 7.88 -48.44
CA LYS A 6 -0.09 7.24 -47.20
C LYS A 6 -0.58 8.35 -46.26
N ARG A 7 -1.89 8.38 -46.02
CA ARG A 7 -2.54 9.27 -45.05
C ARG A 7 -1.93 9.03 -43.67
N ASN A 8 -1.34 10.07 -43.08
CA ASN A 8 -0.97 10.10 -41.68
C ASN A 8 -2.22 9.83 -40.83
N LYS A 9 -2.21 8.71 -40.10
CA LYS A 9 -3.20 8.38 -39.09
C LYS A 9 -3.03 9.39 -37.94
N PRO A 10 -4.08 10.10 -37.50
CA PRO A 10 -3.95 11.07 -36.42
C PRO A 10 -3.46 10.36 -35.16
N ILE A 11 -2.40 10.91 -34.56
CA ILE A 11 -1.90 10.52 -33.24
C ILE A 11 -3.05 10.76 -32.28
N LYS A 12 -3.62 9.69 -31.71
CA LYS A 12 -4.69 9.75 -30.71
C LYS A 12 -4.14 10.57 -29.54
N ARG A 13 -4.60 11.81 -29.42
CA ARG A 13 -4.34 12.68 -28.26
C ARG A 13 -4.74 11.88 -27.04
N ILE A 14 -3.81 11.63 -26.13
CA ILE A 14 -4.13 11.05 -24.82
C ILE A 14 -5.01 12.11 -24.15
N GLU A 15 -6.32 11.87 -24.13
CA GLU A 15 -7.22 12.65 -23.30
C GLU A 15 -6.68 12.57 -21.87
N ARG A 16 -6.42 13.72 -21.26
CA ARG A 16 -6.08 13.76 -19.83
C ARG A 16 -7.33 13.29 -19.09
N CYS A 17 -7.30 12.06 -18.61
CA CYS A 17 -8.38 11.50 -17.81
C CYS A 17 -8.42 12.23 -16.47
N ASN A 18 -9.56 12.82 -16.12
CA ASN A 18 -9.78 13.48 -14.83
C ASN A 18 -10.46 12.51 -13.85
N ILE A 19 -9.76 11.42 -13.52
CA ILE A 19 -10.23 10.39 -12.58
C ILE A 19 -9.07 9.98 -11.67
N GLU A 20 -9.36 9.87 -10.38
CA GLU A 20 -8.43 9.39 -9.36
C GLU A 20 -8.81 7.96 -8.98
N CYS A 21 -7.82 7.08 -8.96
CA CYS A 21 -7.98 5.71 -8.53
C CYS A 21 -7.45 5.54 -7.12
N GLU A 22 -8.24 4.94 -6.25
CA GLU A 22 -7.89 4.64 -4.87
C GLU A 22 -7.11 3.33 -4.74
N ASN A 23 -6.56 3.09 -3.54
CA ASN A 23 -6.01 1.80 -3.13
C ASN A 23 -4.96 1.20 -4.10
N GLY A 24 -4.15 2.09 -4.66
CA GLY A 24 -3.08 1.73 -5.60
C GLY A 24 -3.56 1.40 -7.02
N GLY A 25 -4.83 1.66 -7.35
CA GLY A 25 -5.34 1.53 -8.72
C GLY A 25 -4.65 2.48 -9.70
N THR A 26 -4.70 2.14 -10.99
CA THR A 26 -4.07 2.94 -12.06
C THR A 26 -5.07 3.27 -13.17
N VAL A 27 -5.01 4.49 -13.72
CA VAL A 27 -5.86 4.88 -14.84
C VAL A 27 -5.37 4.22 -16.14
N ASN A 28 -6.26 3.51 -16.83
CA ASN A 28 -5.96 2.91 -18.14
C ASN A 28 -6.23 3.88 -19.31
N GLY A 29 -5.88 3.47 -20.53
CA GLY A 29 -6.04 4.28 -21.75
C GLY A 29 -7.48 4.63 -22.16
N ASN A 30 -8.47 4.09 -21.45
CA ASN A 30 -9.90 4.38 -21.63
C ASN A 30 -10.48 5.22 -20.48
N CYS A 31 -9.63 5.87 -19.67
CA CYS A 31 -10.05 6.68 -18.52
C CYS A 31 -10.88 5.91 -17.48
N SER A 32 -10.52 4.65 -17.24
CA SER A 32 -11.11 3.83 -16.16
C SER A 32 -10.02 3.28 -15.25
N CYS A 33 -10.36 3.08 -13.99
CA CYS A 33 -9.41 2.53 -13.02
C CYS A 33 -9.23 1.03 -13.23
N GLN A 34 -7.96 0.62 -13.34
CA GLN A 34 -7.54 -0.76 -13.23
C GLN A 34 -7.15 -1.01 -11.77
N CYS A 35 -7.95 -1.82 -11.08
CA CYS A 35 -7.78 -2.09 -9.65
C CYS A 35 -6.71 -3.14 -9.38
N THR A 36 -6.02 -2.96 -8.26
CA THR A 36 -5.06 -3.92 -7.72
C THR A 36 -5.81 -5.07 -7.03
N TYR A 37 -5.06 -6.11 -6.63
CA TYR A 37 -5.62 -7.25 -5.91
C TYR A 37 -6.40 -6.78 -4.66
N GLY A 38 -7.58 -7.39 -4.45
CA GLY A 38 -8.42 -7.12 -3.28
C GLY A 38 -9.44 -6.00 -3.47
N PHE A 39 -9.36 -5.24 -4.57
CA PHE A 39 -10.23 -4.07 -4.79
C PHE A 39 -11.11 -4.18 -6.03
N GLU A 40 -12.25 -3.51 -5.98
CA GLU A 40 -13.20 -3.29 -7.07
C GLU A 40 -13.88 -1.91 -6.93
N GLY A 41 -14.80 -1.60 -7.85
CA GLY A 41 -15.48 -0.32 -7.90
C GLY A 41 -14.98 0.55 -9.05
N LYS A 42 -15.63 1.69 -9.26
CA LYS A 42 -15.29 2.60 -10.37
C LYS A 42 -13.90 3.22 -10.18
N ASN A 43 -13.55 3.49 -8.92
CA ASN A 43 -12.32 4.10 -8.49
C ASN A 43 -11.47 3.14 -7.63
N CYS A 44 -11.77 1.84 -7.61
CA CYS A 44 -11.11 0.85 -6.73
C CYS A 44 -11.35 1.08 -5.23
N GLU A 45 -12.48 1.71 -4.89
CA GLU A 45 -12.83 2.14 -3.55
C GLU A 45 -13.42 1.03 -2.66
N GLN A 46 -13.73 -0.15 -3.23
CA GLN A 46 -14.46 -1.23 -2.57
C GLN A 46 -13.59 -2.49 -2.42
N LEU A 47 -13.84 -3.28 -1.37
CA LEU A 47 -13.23 -4.60 -1.20
C LEU A 47 -13.97 -5.65 -2.02
N SER A 48 -13.29 -6.26 -2.99
CA SER A 48 -13.92 -7.18 -3.95
C SER A 48 -14.39 -8.50 -3.35
N ARG A 49 -13.85 -8.87 -2.19
CA ARG A 49 -14.16 -10.13 -1.51
C ARG A 49 -14.99 -9.95 -0.24
N ARG A 50 -15.62 -8.78 -0.07
CA ARG A 50 -16.43 -8.48 1.13
C ARG A 50 -17.50 -9.54 1.43
N LYS A 51 -18.10 -10.12 0.39
CA LYS A 51 -19.12 -11.18 0.52
C LYS A 51 -18.60 -12.50 1.10
N LEU A 52 -17.28 -12.69 1.13
CA LEU A 52 -16.63 -13.88 1.65
C LEU A 52 -16.16 -13.71 3.10
N PHE A 53 -16.37 -12.54 3.71
CA PHE A 53 -15.96 -12.32 5.10
C PHE A 53 -16.72 -13.23 6.05
N THR A 54 -15.97 -13.79 6.99
CA THR A 54 -16.45 -14.79 7.96
C THR A 54 -16.36 -14.30 9.40
N ASP A 55 -15.83 -13.09 9.59
CA ASP A 55 -15.69 -12.42 10.87
C ASP A 55 -16.24 -10.98 10.77
N PRO A 56 -16.98 -10.48 11.77
CA PRO A 56 -17.57 -9.14 11.71
C PRO A 56 -16.56 -7.99 11.86
N SER A 57 -15.32 -8.26 12.30
CA SER A 57 -14.26 -7.23 12.37
C SER A 57 -13.69 -6.85 11.00
N CYS A 58 -13.93 -7.67 9.97
CA CYS A 58 -13.44 -7.44 8.62
C CYS A 58 -14.13 -6.23 7.97
N GLY A 59 -13.41 -5.49 7.15
CA GLY A 59 -13.95 -4.36 6.43
C GLY A 59 -13.01 -3.17 6.41
N ILE A 60 -13.61 -1.98 6.30
CA ILE A 60 -12.91 -0.71 6.14
C ILE A 60 -12.82 -0.02 7.50
N HIS A 61 -11.62 0.44 7.85
CA HIS A 61 -11.26 1.15 9.08
C HIS A 61 -10.68 2.52 8.69
N ASN A 62 -11.26 3.60 9.20
CA ASN A 62 -10.92 4.98 8.80
C ASN A 62 -10.50 5.85 10.01
N GLU A 63 -10.46 5.27 11.19
CA GLU A 63 -10.10 5.95 12.44
C GLU A 63 -8.63 6.42 12.39
N GLU A 64 -8.33 7.54 13.04
CA GLU A 64 -6.96 8.07 13.07
C GLU A 64 -5.96 7.12 13.74
N GLN A 65 -6.44 6.28 14.65
CA GLN A 65 -5.66 5.21 15.26
C GLN A 65 -6.59 4.09 15.71
N GLY A 66 -6.07 2.88 15.76
CA GLY A 66 -6.88 1.73 16.13
C GLY A 66 -6.09 0.46 16.35
N ILE A 67 -6.83 -0.60 16.63
CA ILE A 67 -6.33 -1.96 16.68
C ILE A 67 -7.24 -2.81 15.81
N ILE A 68 -6.67 -3.55 14.87
CA ILE A 68 -7.40 -4.60 14.15
C ILE A 68 -7.01 -5.97 14.72
N SER A 69 -8.00 -6.84 14.81
CA SER A 69 -7.88 -8.25 15.15
C SER A 69 -9.19 -8.95 14.77
N LEU A 70 -9.21 -10.28 14.80
CA LEU A 70 -10.47 -11.02 14.75
C LEU A 70 -11.40 -10.61 15.89
N SER A 71 -12.71 -10.71 15.67
CA SER A 71 -13.73 -10.37 16.66
C SER A 71 -13.66 -11.21 17.94
N THR A 72 -13.06 -12.40 17.85
CA THR A 72 -12.86 -13.31 18.98
C THR A 72 -11.58 -13.04 19.76
N TYR A 73 -10.71 -12.13 19.36
CA TYR A 73 -9.46 -11.89 20.09
C TYR A 73 -9.74 -11.34 21.51
N PRO A 74 -9.09 -11.82 22.58
CA PRO A 74 -7.89 -12.68 22.61
C PRO A 74 -8.15 -14.19 22.55
N GLU A 75 -9.39 -14.63 22.48
CA GLU A 75 -9.74 -16.03 22.32
C GLU A 75 -9.36 -16.56 20.91
N THR A 76 -8.98 -17.83 20.86
CA THR A 76 -8.66 -18.52 19.62
C THR A 76 -9.93 -18.85 18.84
N ARG A 77 -9.84 -18.89 17.51
CA ARG A 77 -10.93 -19.29 16.62
C ARG A 77 -10.57 -20.56 15.86
N ALA A 78 -11.53 -21.49 15.77
CA ALA A 78 -11.43 -22.67 14.93
C ALA A 78 -12.06 -22.44 13.55
N GLY A 79 -11.61 -23.20 12.56
CA GLY A 79 -12.25 -23.28 11.24
C GLY A 79 -11.88 -22.17 10.27
N VAL A 80 -12.62 -22.13 9.16
CA VAL A 80 -12.31 -21.27 8.00
C VAL A 80 -12.58 -19.81 8.33
N THR A 81 -11.55 -19.00 8.18
CA THR A 81 -11.60 -17.56 8.28
C THR A 81 -11.03 -16.97 7.01
N PHE A 82 -11.86 -16.21 6.30
CA PHE A 82 -11.41 -15.24 5.31
C PHE A 82 -11.77 -13.85 5.83
N CYS A 83 -10.75 -13.00 5.99
CA CYS A 83 -10.92 -11.65 6.51
C CYS A 83 -9.97 -10.67 5.82
N GLN A 84 -10.49 -9.50 5.46
CA GLN A 84 -9.68 -8.38 5.00
C GLN A 84 -9.98 -7.15 5.85
N TRP A 85 -8.93 -6.50 6.35
CA TRP A 85 -8.99 -5.19 6.99
C TRP A 85 -8.32 -4.18 6.07
N LEU A 86 -9.10 -3.23 5.56
CA LEU A 86 -8.60 -2.08 4.81
C LEU A 86 -8.54 -0.88 5.74
N ILE A 87 -7.33 -0.44 6.08
CA ILE A 87 -7.14 0.81 6.81
C ILE A 87 -6.97 1.92 5.77
N LYS A 88 -7.79 2.95 5.84
CA LYS A 88 -7.68 4.15 4.99
C LYS A 88 -7.36 5.37 5.84
N SER A 89 -6.64 6.29 5.24
CA SER A 89 -6.32 7.60 5.78
C SER A 89 -6.59 8.68 4.74
N ALA A 90 -6.41 9.94 5.11
CA ALA A 90 -6.49 11.05 4.16
C ALA A 90 -5.28 11.02 3.19
N PRO A 91 -5.41 11.57 1.96
CA PRO A 91 -4.35 11.51 0.93
C PRO A 91 -2.99 12.12 1.36
N GLU A 92 -3.01 13.06 2.31
CA GLU A 92 -1.84 13.70 2.90
C GLU A 92 -1.20 12.91 4.05
N LYS A 93 -1.76 11.75 4.42
CA LYS A 93 -1.30 10.90 5.51
C LYS A 93 -0.78 9.55 5.00
N THR A 94 0.04 8.91 5.82
CA THR A 94 0.40 7.48 5.72
C THR A 94 -0.02 6.77 7.00
N ILE A 95 0.09 5.44 7.00
CA ILE A 95 -0.33 4.58 8.09
C ILE A 95 0.91 3.94 8.70
N GLU A 96 1.26 4.35 9.92
CA GLU A 96 2.24 3.64 10.74
C GLU A 96 1.54 2.49 11.46
N PHE A 97 2.11 1.28 11.42
CA PHE A 97 1.54 0.12 12.10
C PHE A 97 2.63 -0.81 12.64
N TYR A 98 2.24 -1.65 13.59
CA TYR A 98 3.07 -2.75 14.07
C TYR A 98 2.21 -3.91 14.56
N ILE A 99 2.75 -5.12 14.39
CA ILE A 99 2.11 -6.36 14.82
C ILE A 99 2.42 -6.57 16.31
N LYS A 100 1.38 -6.65 17.15
CA LYS A 100 1.50 -6.94 18.58
C LYS A 100 1.52 -8.43 18.87
N ASP A 101 0.71 -9.18 18.15
CA ASP A 101 0.54 -10.63 18.29
C ASP A 101 0.24 -11.18 16.90
N LEU A 102 0.79 -12.35 16.59
CA LEU A 102 0.53 -13.04 15.32
C LEU A 102 0.58 -14.54 15.58
N ASP A 103 -0.59 -15.12 15.71
CA ASP A 103 -0.79 -16.54 15.93
C ASP A 103 -1.45 -17.14 14.68
N LEU A 104 -0.71 -17.99 13.99
CA LEU A 104 -1.06 -18.58 12.70
C LEU A 104 -0.74 -20.08 12.75
N ASP A 105 -1.50 -20.89 12.03
CA ASP A 105 -1.20 -22.31 11.82
C ASP A 105 0.12 -22.48 11.05
N ASP A 106 1.13 -22.98 11.76
CA ASP A 106 2.45 -23.35 11.26
C ASP A 106 2.78 -24.84 11.50
N ASP A 107 1.77 -25.66 11.82
CA ASP A 107 1.97 -27.05 12.18
C ASP A 107 2.49 -27.85 10.96
N ASN A 108 3.59 -28.58 11.16
CA ASN A 108 4.26 -29.40 10.15
C ASN A 108 4.73 -28.65 8.88
N VAL A 109 4.91 -27.32 8.96
CA VAL A 109 5.38 -26.49 7.84
C VAL A 109 6.92 -26.50 7.76
N PRO A 110 7.55 -26.85 6.63
CA PRO A 110 8.99 -26.73 6.45
C PRO A 110 9.47 -25.26 6.53
N PRO A 111 10.73 -25.01 6.95
CA PRO A 111 11.22 -23.64 7.19
C PRO A 111 11.06 -22.65 6.04
N ASP A 112 11.15 -23.11 4.79
CA ASP A 112 11.12 -22.25 3.60
C ASP A 112 9.71 -22.11 2.97
N GLN A 113 8.67 -22.58 3.67
CA GLN A 113 7.29 -22.55 3.18
C GLN A 113 6.46 -21.46 3.88
N PRO A 114 5.44 -20.91 3.19
CA PRO A 114 4.39 -20.13 3.84
C PRO A 114 3.67 -20.96 4.91
N CYS A 115 3.08 -20.28 5.89
CA CYS A 115 2.21 -20.93 6.87
C CYS A 115 1.01 -21.60 6.22
N ASN A 116 0.44 -22.58 6.93
CA ASN A 116 -0.83 -23.19 6.54
C ASN A 116 -1.92 -22.10 6.51
N ASP A 117 -1.92 -21.23 7.50
CA ASP A 117 -2.64 -19.96 7.45
C ASP A 117 -1.88 -18.94 6.59
N ILE A 118 -2.56 -18.33 5.64
CA ILE A 118 -1.96 -17.35 4.75
C ILE A 118 -2.24 -15.95 5.27
N PHE A 119 -1.18 -15.18 5.50
CA PHE A 119 -1.26 -13.80 5.97
C PHE A 119 -0.52 -12.85 5.03
N TYR A 120 -1.22 -11.80 4.61
CA TYR A 120 -0.74 -10.80 3.66
C TYR A 120 -0.90 -9.38 4.19
N ILE A 121 0.04 -8.51 3.85
CA ILE A 121 -0.02 -7.07 4.10
C ILE A 121 0.39 -6.32 2.82
N TRP A 122 -0.56 -5.71 2.12
CA TRP A 122 -0.29 -4.87 0.94
C TRP A 122 -0.35 -3.39 1.30
N GLY A 123 0.27 -2.57 0.44
CA GLY A 123 0.41 -1.13 0.65
C GLY A 123 1.72 -0.75 1.33
N THR A 124 2.69 -1.66 1.44
CA THR A 124 4.06 -1.37 1.92
C THR A 124 5.10 -2.24 1.21
N LYS A 125 6.19 -1.63 0.73
CA LYS A 125 7.34 -2.31 0.11
C LYS A 125 8.27 -2.95 1.13
N SER A 126 8.15 -2.59 2.41
CA SER A 126 9.00 -3.12 3.48
C SER A 126 8.65 -4.55 3.89
N ILE A 127 7.50 -5.07 3.42
CA ILE A 127 7.03 -6.41 3.74
C ILE A 127 6.98 -7.26 2.47
N ILE A 128 7.56 -8.46 2.58
CA ILE A 128 7.52 -9.47 1.52
C ILE A 128 6.36 -10.42 1.82
N ASN A 129 5.46 -10.55 0.85
CA ASN A 129 4.26 -11.37 0.92
C ASN A 129 4.44 -12.72 0.19
N PRO A 130 3.76 -13.80 0.63
CA PRO A 130 3.07 -13.92 1.92
C PRO A 130 4.06 -13.91 3.10
N ILE A 131 3.56 -13.64 4.30
CA ILE A 131 4.37 -13.80 5.52
C ILE A 131 4.72 -15.28 5.70
N LEU A 132 6.02 -15.56 5.83
CA LEU A 132 6.53 -16.92 6.10
C LEU A 132 6.57 -17.20 7.60
N CYS A 133 6.26 -18.44 8.02
CA CYS A 133 6.21 -18.78 9.45
C CYS A 133 7.53 -18.51 10.17
N VAL A 134 8.65 -18.89 9.56
CA VAL A 134 9.98 -18.71 10.16
C VAL A 134 10.34 -17.24 10.38
N ARG A 135 9.69 -16.31 9.65
CA ARG A 135 9.90 -14.87 9.78
C ARG A 135 8.83 -14.18 10.60
N ARG A 136 7.77 -14.87 11.02
CA ARG A 136 6.62 -14.31 11.76
C ARG A 136 7.06 -13.51 12.99
N ASN A 137 7.90 -14.12 13.83
CA ASN A 137 8.34 -13.51 15.08
C ASN A 137 9.22 -12.26 14.86
N ASN A 138 9.92 -12.18 13.72
CA ASN A 138 10.76 -11.03 13.38
C ASN A 138 9.95 -9.78 13.01
N LEU A 139 8.64 -9.93 12.78
CA LEU A 139 7.74 -8.81 12.45
C LEU A 139 7.09 -8.23 13.71
N ILE A 140 7.07 -8.97 14.81
CA ILE A 140 6.37 -8.57 16.04
C ILE A 140 7.13 -7.40 16.68
N GLY A 141 6.39 -6.33 16.99
CA GLY A 141 6.93 -5.11 17.59
C GLY A 141 7.71 -4.19 16.64
N VAL A 142 7.98 -4.63 15.40
CA VAL A 142 8.63 -3.80 14.39
C VAL A 142 7.62 -2.80 13.83
N ARG A 143 8.03 -1.52 13.75
CA ARG A 143 7.23 -0.45 13.15
C ARG A 143 7.42 -0.43 11.64
N PHE A 144 6.31 -0.41 10.93
CA PHE A 144 6.23 -0.28 9.48
C PHE A 144 5.41 0.95 9.12
N GLU A 145 5.62 1.43 7.90
CA GLU A 145 4.83 2.51 7.31
C GLU A 145 4.29 2.06 5.95
N SER A 146 3.07 2.47 5.63
CA SER A 146 2.50 2.28 4.30
C SER A 146 3.16 3.22 3.28
N ASP A 147 3.19 2.77 2.03
CA ASP A 147 3.66 3.54 0.87
C ASP A 147 2.63 4.58 0.39
N SER A 148 1.43 4.62 0.98
CA SER A 148 0.34 5.52 0.61
C SER A 148 -0.62 5.71 1.79
N ASP A 149 -1.74 6.34 1.52
CA ASP A 149 -2.92 6.56 2.35
C ASP A 149 -3.77 5.31 2.65
N TRP A 150 -3.34 4.11 2.24
CA TRP A 150 -4.08 2.87 2.45
C TRP A 150 -3.17 1.69 2.84
N LEU A 151 -3.72 0.73 3.56
CA LEU A 151 -3.07 -0.54 3.94
C LEU A 151 -4.12 -1.65 3.93
N LEU A 152 -3.87 -2.73 3.17
CA LEU A 152 -4.75 -3.90 3.14
C LEU A 152 -4.09 -5.06 3.86
N ILE A 153 -4.79 -5.65 4.81
CA ILE A 153 -4.34 -6.80 5.58
C ILE A 153 -5.33 -7.94 5.34
N GLU A 154 -4.85 -9.11 4.97
CA GLU A 154 -5.71 -10.28 4.70
C GLU A 154 -5.22 -11.50 5.47
N LEU A 155 -6.17 -12.17 6.11
CA LEU A 155 -5.99 -13.46 6.75
C LEU A 155 -6.84 -14.50 6.02
N ARG A 156 -6.23 -15.63 5.70
CA ARG A 156 -6.93 -16.84 5.27
C ARG A 156 -6.48 -17.99 6.16
N THR A 157 -7.38 -18.58 6.93
CA THR A 157 -7.02 -19.72 7.77
C THR A 157 -7.23 -21.05 7.04
N ASN A 158 -6.39 -22.01 7.41
CA ASN A 158 -6.46 -23.39 6.98
C ASN A 158 -7.75 -24.06 7.52
N PRO A 159 -8.65 -24.55 6.65
CA PRO A 159 -9.85 -25.28 7.07
C PRO A 159 -9.58 -26.55 7.87
N TRP A 160 -8.38 -27.14 7.72
CA TRP A 160 -8.00 -28.42 8.30
C TRP A 160 -7.06 -28.29 9.49
N SER A 161 -6.92 -27.08 10.06
CA SER A 161 -6.11 -26.91 11.25
C SER A 161 -6.69 -27.71 12.42
N GLU A 162 -5.86 -28.51 13.08
CA GLU A 162 -6.24 -29.23 14.30
C GLU A 162 -6.32 -28.28 15.51
N ARG A 163 -5.65 -27.14 15.42
CA ARG A 163 -5.57 -26.12 16.46
C ARG A 163 -6.40 -24.89 16.10
N SER A 164 -6.78 -24.16 17.13
CA SER A 164 -7.42 -22.85 16.97
C SER A 164 -6.37 -21.78 17.18
N HIS A 165 -6.41 -20.72 16.36
CA HIS A 165 -5.43 -19.65 16.40
C HIS A 165 -6.11 -18.30 16.67
N ARG A 166 -5.39 -17.38 17.33
CA ARG A 166 -5.90 -16.03 17.61
C ARG A 166 -5.86 -15.10 16.40
N GLY A 167 -5.06 -15.42 15.38
CA GLY A 167 -4.83 -14.56 14.23
C GLY A 167 -3.93 -13.36 14.56
N PRO A 168 -3.97 -12.29 13.74
CA PRO A 168 -3.19 -11.08 13.95
C PRO A 168 -3.84 -10.16 14.99
N ARG A 169 -3.01 -9.44 15.74
CA ARG A 169 -3.39 -8.20 16.43
C ARG A 169 -2.44 -7.10 16.04
N ILE A 170 -2.96 -6.08 15.35
CA ILE A 170 -2.14 -5.01 14.76
C ILE A 170 -2.63 -3.68 15.29
N LYS A 171 -1.71 -2.86 15.80
CA LYS A 171 -2.00 -1.47 16.15
C LYS A 171 -1.56 -0.58 15.01
N TYR A 172 -2.38 0.39 14.65
CA TYR A 172 -2.05 1.38 13.63
C TYR A 172 -2.37 2.80 14.11
N ARG A 173 -1.75 3.78 13.46
CA ARG A 173 -2.09 5.19 13.53
C ARG A 173 -1.78 5.87 12.19
N GLN A 174 -2.54 6.89 11.85
CA GLN A 174 -2.28 7.76 10.73
C GLN A 174 -1.23 8.80 11.13
N VAL A 175 -0.33 9.13 10.21
CA VAL A 175 0.74 10.11 10.39
C VAL A 175 0.84 10.99 9.15
N ASP A 176 1.31 12.22 9.29
CA ASP A 176 1.50 13.10 8.15
C ASP A 176 2.53 12.49 7.18
N ALA A 177 2.17 12.44 5.90
CA ALA A 177 3.08 11.94 4.88
C ALA A 177 4.30 12.87 4.78
N PRO A 178 5.51 12.34 4.51
CA PRO A 178 6.68 13.16 4.30
C PRO A 178 6.43 14.24 3.23
N TYR A 179 6.80 15.49 3.54
CA TYR A 179 6.54 16.69 2.72
C TYR A 179 6.91 16.56 1.23
N GLN A 180 7.80 15.63 0.86
CA GLN A 180 8.15 15.38 -0.54
C GLN A 180 7.01 14.75 -1.38
N ARG A 181 6.00 14.11 -0.77
CA ARG A 181 4.83 13.57 -1.49
C ARG A 181 3.76 14.62 -1.75
N SER A 182 3.55 15.58 -0.85
CA SER A 182 2.58 16.66 -1.05
C SER A 182 2.90 17.45 -2.33
N LEU A 183 4.19 17.68 -2.62
CA LEU A 183 4.63 18.32 -3.86
C LEU A 183 4.25 17.54 -5.14
N ARG A 184 4.20 16.20 -5.12
CA ARG A 184 3.79 15.43 -6.33
C ARG A 184 2.32 15.67 -6.69
N ALA A 185 1.45 15.79 -5.68
CA ALA A 185 0.05 16.16 -5.89
C ALA A 185 -0.05 17.56 -6.50
N PHE A 186 0.73 18.53 -6.03
CA PHE A 186 0.73 19.89 -6.60
C PHE A 186 1.40 20.00 -7.99
N THR A 187 2.40 19.17 -8.31
CA THR A 187 3.03 19.22 -9.65
C THR A 187 2.18 18.61 -10.76
N ALA A 188 1.22 17.74 -10.44
CA ALA A 188 0.29 17.20 -11.42
C ALA A 188 -0.67 18.28 -11.97
N ASP A 189 -0.96 19.31 -11.15
CA ASP A 189 -1.92 20.36 -11.49
C ASP A 189 -1.29 21.66 -12.04
N VAL A 190 0.03 21.85 -11.94
CA VAL A 190 0.67 23.17 -12.19
C VAL A 190 1.63 23.21 -13.40
N LEU A 191 1.72 22.17 -14.23
CA LEU A 191 2.54 22.24 -15.46
C LEU A 191 1.72 22.40 -16.75
N PRO A 192 1.57 23.63 -17.27
CA PRO A 192 1.38 23.82 -18.70
C PRO A 192 2.67 23.38 -19.40
N SER A 193 2.53 22.40 -20.28
CA SER A 193 3.56 21.96 -21.22
C SER A 193 3.93 23.12 -22.13
N ASN A 194 5.00 23.85 -21.79
CA ASN A 194 5.99 24.45 -22.68
C ASN A 194 6.89 25.40 -21.88
N ALA A 195 8.02 24.89 -21.39
CA ALA A 195 9.20 25.72 -21.10
C ALA A 195 10.44 24.81 -21.12
N ALA A 196 10.92 24.50 -22.32
CA ALA A 196 12.34 24.22 -22.47
C ALA A 196 13.07 25.54 -22.23
N SER A 197 13.72 25.70 -21.07
CA SER A 197 14.70 26.76 -20.84
C SER A 197 15.54 26.48 -19.60
N ASN A 198 16.80 26.12 -19.85
CA ASN A 198 18.00 26.45 -19.09
C ASN A 198 17.89 26.49 -17.55
N VAL A 199 18.33 25.41 -16.91
CA VAL A 199 18.75 25.43 -15.51
C VAL A 199 20.02 26.29 -15.39
N PRO A 200 20.05 27.40 -14.63
CA PRO A 200 21.28 28.13 -14.40
C PRO A 200 22.09 27.42 -13.30
N VAL A 201 23.37 27.19 -13.58
CA VAL A 201 24.39 26.45 -12.79
C VAL A 201 24.71 27.11 -11.42
N PHE A 202 23.86 28.00 -10.89
CA PHE A 202 24.19 28.81 -9.71
C PHE A 202 23.96 28.16 -8.35
N ILE A 203 23.34 26.98 -8.25
CA ILE A 203 23.09 26.32 -6.96
C ILE A 203 24.29 25.52 -6.44
N ILE A 204 25.25 25.15 -7.31
CA ILE A 204 26.41 24.33 -6.90
C ILE A 204 27.50 25.16 -6.19
N LEU A 205 27.55 26.49 -6.39
CA LEU A 205 28.55 27.36 -5.75
C LEU A 205 28.21 27.77 -4.30
N LEU A 206 26.95 27.69 -3.88
CA LEU A 206 26.55 28.00 -2.50
C LEU A 206 26.91 26.87 -1.51
N LEU A 207 26.94 25.61 -1.94
CA LEU A 207 27.33 24.50 -1.08
C LEU A 207 28.85 24.45 -0.82
N LEU A 208 29.67 24.88 -1.78
CA LEU A 208 31.13 24.88 -1.61
C LEU A 208 31.66 26.02 -0.72
N THR A 209 30.90 27.11 -0.55
CA THR A 209 31.31 28.21 0.35
C THR A 209 30.95 27.94 1.81
N VAL A 210 29.94 27.12 2.08
CA VAL A 210 29.57 26.71 3.46
C VAL A 210 30.57 25.70 4.03
N ILE A 211 31.11 24.80 3.20
CA ILE A 211 32.12 23.81 3.65
C ILE A 211 33.44 24.49 4.02
N LYS A 212 33.91 25.47 3.23
CA LYS A 212 35.15 26.20 3.55
C LYS A 212 35.10 27.07 4.80
N ARG A 213 33.91 27.35 5.36
CA ARG A 213 33.76 28.16 6.57
C ARG A 213 33.77 27.33 7.87
N TYR A 214 33.58 26.01 7.79
CA TYR A 214 33.61 25.12 8.95
C TYR A 214 35.03 24.64 9.31
N ASP A 215 35.99 24.63 8.37
CA ASP A 215 37.38 24.21 8.63
C ASP A 215 38.27 25.32 9.25
N LYS A 216 37.70 26.40 9.77
CA LYS A 216 38.46 27.47 10.46
C LYS A 216 38.04 27.72 11.91
N ILE A 217 37.23 26.83 12.49
CA ILE A 217 36.89 26.86 13.91
C ILE A 217 37.01 25.44 14.47
N LEU A 218 38.25 24.94 14.56
CA LEU A 218 38.73 24.05 15.61
C LEU A 218 40.24 24.24 15.77
#